data_AF-X8HVS3-F1
#
_entry.id   AF-X8HVS3-F1
#
_cell.length_a   1.000
_cell.length_b   1.000
_cell.length_c   1.000
_cell.angle_alpha   90.00
_cell.angle_beta   90.00
_cell.angle_gamma   90.00
#
_symmetry.space_group_name_H-M   'P 1'
#
loop_
_entity.id
_entity.type
_entity.pdbx_description
1 polymer ?
#
loop_
_entity_poly.entity_id
_entity_poly.type
_entity_poly.pdbx_seq_one_letter_code
_entity_poly.pdbx_strand_id
1 'polypeptide(L)'
;MNMDDKIIEISNMVNYQSIVNDMYKDEVIIYFEGENNKKFYSNFSEIQHCILRGCTANGQHSCIDIKNEIVNNENLNLIAIIDGDFCDDKEHENIFKIDFYSIENIVLMEHGYFQELKTKLEKYYESEKDKGINLIKIRGNINDKRDVYSLDKSNNIHKQFHCYIKNKIVNFQTYIKYMDLKEVVYDYSIFRSYSNNLSRDEKNECKKYIETLFKHIKDKKLSKLFSKKEYESLSKILKQV
;
A
#
# COMPACT_ATOMS: atom_id res chain seq x y z
N MET A 1 30.84 10.73 -28.80
CA MET A 1 30.46 11.76 -27.82
C MET A 1 31.70 12.09 -27.01
N ASN A 2 32.13 13.35 -27.06
CA ASN A 2 33.29 13.82 -26.30
C ASN A 2 32.97 13.84 -24.80
N MET A 3 33.99 13.65 -23.99
CA MET A 3 33.89 13.61 -22.52
C MET A 3 33.37 14.93 -21.96
N ASP A 4 33.68 16.05 -22.63
CA ASP A 4 33.21 17.40 -22.28
C ASP A 4 31.70 17.58 -22.48
N ASP A 5 31.12 17.00 -23.53
CA ASP A 5 29.67 17.06 -23.79
C ASP A 5 28.88 16.33 -22.69
N LYS A 6 29.41 15.20 -22.19
CA LYS A 6 28.84 14.46 -21.06
C LYS A 6 28.93 15.23 -19.74
N ILE A 7 30.03 15.96 -19.50
CA ILE A 7 30.22 16.75 -18.28
C ILE A 7 29.24 17.94 -18.27
N ILE A 8 29.02 18.58 -19.41
CA ILE A 8 28.05 19.68 -19.55
C ILE A 8 26.61 19.18 -19.30
N GLU A 9 26.22 18.04 -19.89
CA GLU A 9 24.91 17.43 -19.62
C GLU A 9 24.70 17.09 -18.13
N ILE A 10 25.70 16.51 -17.47
CA ILE A 10 25.63 16.16 -16.04
C ILE A 10 25.52 17.42 -15.18
N SER A 11 26.30 18.47 -15.46
CA SER A 11 26.21 19.74 -14.72
C SER A 11 24.85 20.44 -14.88
N ASN A 12 24.23 20.33 -16.06
CA ASN A 12 22.91 20.89 -16.32
C ASN A 12 21.78 20.09 -15.64
N MET A 13 21.90 18.76 -15.56
CA MET A 13 20.94 17.92 -14.82
C MET A 13 20.97 18.19 -13.31
N VAL A 14 22.16 18.34 -12.72
CA VAL A 14 22.31 18.68 -11.29
C VAL A 14 21.67 20.05 -10.98
N ASN A 15 21.80 21.01 -11.88
CA ASN A 15 21.21 22.34 -11.76
C ASN A 15 19.67 22.32 -11.91
N TYR A 16 19.12 21.47 -12.79
CA TYR A 16 17.67 21.30 -12.91
C TYR A 16 17.05 20.71 -11.65
N GLN A 17 17.67 19.70 -11.05
CA GLN A 17 17.17 19.08 -9.83
C GLN A 17 17.15 20.08 -8.66
N SER A 18 18.17 20.93 -8.52
CA SER A 18 18.20 21.97 -7.49
C SER A 18 17.14 23.05 -7.72
N ILE A 19 16.93 23.50 -8.96
CA ILE A 19 15.87 24.47 -9.30
C ILE A 19 14.49 23.88 -8.99
N VAL A 20 14.25 22.62 -9.36
CA VAL A 20 13.01 21.90 -9.04
C VAL A 20 12.82 21.81 -7.52
N ASN A 21 13.87 21.47 -6.77
CA ASN A 21 13.80 21.38 -5.31
C ASN A 21 13.54 22.75 -4.66
N ASP A 22 14.13 23.83 -5.18
CA ASP A 22 13.90 25.20 -4.71
C ASP A 22 12.47 25.68 -5.03
N MET A 23 11.92 25.33 -6.20
CA MET A 23 10.54 25.65 -6.58
C MET A 23 9.50 24.98 -5.67
N TYR A 24 9.84 23.83 -5.07
CA TYR A 24 8.96 23.04 -4.22
C TYR A 24 9.35 23.08 -2.74
N LYS A 25 10.24 24.00 -2.35
CA LYS A 25 10.75 24.12 -0.99
C LYS A 25 9.62 24.27 0.04
N ASP A 26 8.55 24.96 -0.31
CA ASP A 26 7.41 25.23 0.56
C ASP A 26 6.23 24.27 0.33
N GLU A 27 6.34 23.33 -0.62
CA GLU A 27 5.30 22.34 -0.90
C GLU A 27 5.62 20.99 -0.24
N VAL A 28 4.60 20.34 0.31
CA VAL A 28 4.74 18.97 0.82
C VAL A 28 4.74 17.99 -0.36
N ILE A 29 5.78 17.18 -0.43
CA ILE A 29 5.93 16.11 -1.42
C ILE A 29 5.71 14.77 -0.71
N ILE A 30 4.75 13.98 -1.21
CA ILE A 30 4.39 12.68 -0.66
C ILE A 30 4.76 11.57 -1.64
N TYR A 31 5.64 10.68 -1.21
CA TYR A 31 5.96 9.44 -1.91
C TYR A 31 5.04 8.29 -1.50
N PHE A 32 4.66 7.48 -2.48
CA PHE A 32 3.87 6.26 -2.32
C PHE A 32 4.56 5.08 -2.99
N GLU A 33 4.30 3.88 -2.47
CA GLU A 33 4.76 2.63 -3.06
C GLU A 33 4.01 2.32 -4.36
N GLY A 34 4.51 2.85 -5.48
CA GLY A 34 3.98 2.59 -6.82
C GLY A 34 2.83 3.49 -7.27
N GLU A 35 2.56 3.42 -8.56
CA GLU A 35 1.62 4.31 -9.25
C GLU A 35 0.15 4.06 -8.89
N ASN A 36 -0.22 2.81 -8.60
CA ASN A 36 -1.59 2.49 -8.19
C ASN A 36 -1.93 3.08 -6.83
N ASN A 37 -0.98 3.03 -5.89
CA ASN A 37 -1.13 3.64 -4.56
C ASN A 37 -1.28 5.15 -4.70
N LYS A 38 -0.41 5.81 -5.49
CA LYS A 38 -0.54 7.24 -5.79
C LYS A 38 -1.95 7.60 -6.30
N LYS A 39 -2.47 6.85 -7.29
CA LYS A 39 -3.82 7.09 -7.84
C LYS A 39 -4.92 6.90 -6.82
N PHE A 40 -4.78 5.92 -5.92
CA PHE A 40 -5.72 5.74 -4.83
C PHE A 40 -5.71 6.97 -3.90
N TYR A 41 -4.54 7.35 -3.41
CA TYR A 41 -4.37 8.46 -2.48
C TYR A 41 -4.73 9.83 -3.07
N SER A 42 -4.54 10.07 -4.36
CA SER A 42 -4.88 11.35 -5.01
C SER A 42 -6.37 11.73 -4.93
N ASN A 43 -7.25 10.80 -4.55
CA ASN A 43 -8.66 11.07 -4.37
C ASN A 43 -9.01 11.70 -3.00
N PHE A 44 -8.09 11.71 -2.03
CA PHE A 44 -8.34 12.30 -0.71
C PHE A 44 -8.12 13.81 -0.74
N SER A 45 -9.15 14.57 -0.37
CA SER A 45 -9.10 16.04 -0.31
C SER A 45 -7.99 16.57 0.60
N GLU A 46 -7.65 15.82 1.65
CA GLU A 46 -6.66 16.21 2.66
C GLU A 46 -5.23 16.34 2.12
N ILE A 47 -4.93 15.83 0.92
CA ILE A 47 -3.59 15.84 0.31
C ILE A 47 -3.61 16.28 -1.16
N GLN A 48 -4.74 16.81 -1.65
CA GLN A 48 -4.87 17.23 -3.05
C GLN A 48 -4.02 18.46 -3.41
N HIS A 49 -3.64 19.26 -2.40
CA HIS A 49 -2.74 20.40 -2.54
C HIS A 49 -1.25 20.02 -2.47
N CYS A 50 -0.94 18.75 -2.16
CA CYS A 50 0.44 18.26 -2.09
C CYS A 50 0.92 17.72 -3.44
N ILE A 51 2.24 17.63 -3.61
CA ILE A 51 2.82 16.93 -4.76
C ILE A 51 2.84 15.43 -4.46
N LEU A 52 2.21 14.64 -5.32
CA LEU A 52 2.09 13.19 -5.13
C LEU A 52 3.02 12.44 -6.10
N ARG A 53 3.85 11.52 -5.59
CA ARG A 53 4.81 10.74 -6.38
C ARG A 53 4.69 9.24 -6.11
N GLY A 54 4.60 8.42 -7.15
CA GLY A 54 4.55 6.95 -7.08
C GLY A 54 5.91 6.29 -7.31
N CYS A 55 6.97 7.10 -7.34
CA CYS A 55 8.36 6.72 -7.48
C CYS A 55 9.26 7.84 -6.95
N THR A 56 10.51 7.51 -6.61
CA THR A 56 11.56 8.49 -6.31
C THR A 56 11.84 9.37 -7.54
N ALA A 57 12.57 10.47 -7.34
CA ALA A 57 12.95 11.35 -8.45
C ALA A 57 13.78 10.64 -9.54
N ASN A 58 14.44 9.53 -9.21
CA ASN A 58 15.19 8.69 -10.14
C ASN A 58 14.36 7.58 -10.78
N GLY A 59 13.02 7.62 -10.62
CA GLY A 59 12.11 6.62 -11.19
C GLY A 59 12.10 5.28 -10.46
N GLN A 60 12.64 5.19 -9.24
CA GLN A 60 12.63 3.95 -8.48
C GLN A 60 11.31 3.79 -7.73
N HIS A 61 10.78 2.56 -7.71
CA HIS A 61 9.46 2.27 -7.17
C HIS A 61 9.48 1.50 -5.85
N SER A 62 10.65 1.03 -5.39
CA SER A 62 10.69 0.14 -4.23
C SER A 62 10.49 0.92 -2.93
N CYS A 63 9.85 0.26 -1.96
CA CYS A 63 9.69 0.79 -0.60
C CYS A 63 11.05 1.18 0.01
N ILE A 64 12.09 0.38 -0.23
CA ILE A 64 13.45 0.64 0.29
C ILE A 64 14.02 1.93 -0.31
N ASP A 65 13.86 2.15 -1.62
CA ASP A 65 14.36 3.36 -2.27
C ASP A 65 13.64 4.61 -1.76
N ILE A 66 12.30 4.53 -1.59
CA ILE A 66 11.52 5.62 -1.02
C ILE A 66 11.98 5.92 0.41
N LYS A 67 12.16 4.89 1.25
CA LYS A 67 12.65 5.07 2.62
C LYS A 67 14.03 5.73 2.65
N ASN A 68 14.95 5.28 1.80
CA ASN A 68 16.29 5.85 1.69
C ASN A 68 16.26 7.30 1.21
N GLU A 69 15.36 7.65 0.28
CA GLU A 69 15.17 9.02 -0.17
C GLU A 69 14.73 9.92 0.99
N ILE A 70 13.78 9.48 1.83
CA ILE A 70 13.33 10.28 2.98
C ILE A 70 14.44 10.42 4.03
N VAL A 71 15.10 9.32 4.39
CA VAL A 71 16.08 9.31 5.49
C VAL A 71 17.33 10.13 5.17
N ASN A 72 17.74 10.19 3.89
CA ASN A 72 18.94 10.89 3.48
C ASN A 72 18.67 12.33 3.02
N ASN A 73 17.44 12.83 3.14
CA ASN A 73 17.06 14.17 2.69
C ASN A 73 16.77 15.09 3.88
N GLU A 74 17.34 16.29 3.86
CA GLU A 74 17.16 17.31 4.91
C GLU A 74 15.83 18.08 4.75
N ASN A 75 15.12 17.91 3.63
CA ASN A 75 13.85 18.57 3.39
C ASN A 75 12.74 17.95 4.25
N LEU A 76 12.34 18.68 5.28
CA LEU A 76 11.27 18.29 6.20
C LEU A 76 9.88 18.17 5.53
N ASN A 77 9.69 18.79 4.36
CA ASN A 77 8.45 18.72 3.59
C ASN A 77 8.38 17.46 2.70
N LEU A 78 9.42 16.62 2.72
CA LEU A 78 9.46 15.35 2.02
C LEU A 78 8.98 14.23 2.95
N ILE A 79 7.87 13.59 2.60
CA ILE A 79 7.29 12.49 3.39
C ILE A 79 7.00 11.26 2.53
N ALA A 80 6.84 10.12 3.17
CA ALA A 80 6.39 8.88 2.54
C ALA A 80 5.17 8.30 3.25
N ILE A 81 4.22 7.77 2.49
CA ILE A 81 3.13 6.93 2.98
C ILE A 81 3.37 5.51 2.45
N ILE A 82 3.56 4.58 3.37
CA ILE A 82 3.97 3.20 3.09
C ILE A 82 3.03 2.18 3.74
N ASP A 83 3.13 0.94 3.27
CA ASP A 83 2.47 -0.20 3.88
C ASP A 83 2.99 -0.46 5.31
N GLY A 84 2.17 -1.08 6.17
CA GLY A 84 2.59 -1.40 7.53
C GLY A 84 3.46 -2.66 7.63
N ASP A 85 3.28 -3.60 6.71
CA ASP A 85 3.91 -4.92 6.70
C ASP A 85 3.87 -5.58 8.11
N PHE A 86 4.87 -6.41 8.44
CA PHE A 86 5.06 -7.00 9.77
C PHE A 86 6.01 -6.15 10.64
N CYS A 87 5.85 -4.82 10.64
CA CYS A 87 6.75 -3.92 11.36
C CYS A 87 6.00 -2.71 11.97
N ASP A 88 5.89 -2.69 13.29
CA ASP A 88 5.31 -1.58 14.06
C ASP A 88 6.30 -0.44 14.35
N ASP A 89 7.59 -0.66 14.07
CA ASP A 89 8.63 0.30 14.42
C ASP A 89 8.52 1.57 13.56
N LYS A 90 8.72 2.73 14.20
CA LYS A 90 8.82 4.02 13.52
C LYS A 90 10.25 4.15 12.98
N GLU A 91 10.39 4.06 11.67
CA GLU A 91 11.69 4.12 10.98
C GLU A 91 12.22 5.56 10.87
N HIS A 92 11.32 6.53 10.64
CA HIS A 92 11.65 7.95 10.51
C HIS A 92 10.41 8.79 10.77
N GLU A 93 10.56 10.04 11.23
CA GLU A 93 9.43 10.93 11.53
C GLU A 93 8.56 11.22 10.31
N ASN A 94 9.18 11.37 9.14
CA ASN A 94 8.54 11.63 7.84
C ASN A 94 8.09 10.36 7.08
N ILE A 95 8.21 9.17 7.67
CA ILE A 95 7.70 7.91 7.06
C ILE A 95 6.46 7.48 7.81
N PHE A 96 5.30 7.55 7.15
CA PHE A 96 3.99 7.24 7.73
C PHE A 96 3.49 5.89 7.24
N LYS A 97 3.23 4.98 8.19
CA LYS A 97 2.67 3.66 7.90
C LYS A 97 1.16 3.68 8.04
N ILE A 98 0.45 3.10 7.08
CA ILE A 98 -0.97 2.81 7.28
C ILE A 98 -1.15 1.84 8.45
N ASP A 99 -2.27 1.94 9.15
CA ASP A 99 -2.66 1.00 10.21
C ASP A 99 -3.29 -0.25 9.59
N PHE A 100 -2.59 -0.85 8.64
CA PHE A 100 -2.95 -2.06 7.91
C PHE A 100 -1.65 -2.75 7.50
N TYR A 101 -1.69 -4.05 7.23
CA TYR A 101 -0.53 -4.70 6.61
C TYR A 101 -0.23 -4.07 5.24
N SER A 102 -1.26 -3.83 4.43
CA SER A 102 -1.15 -3.21 3.11
C SER A 102 -2.46 -2.60 2.60
N ILE A 103 -2.41 -1.92 1.46
CA ILE A 103 -3.62 -1.44 0.78
C ILE A 103 -4.56 -2.59 0.41
N GLU A 104 -4.05 -3.76 0.04
CA GLU A 104 -4.86 -4.96 -0.21
C GLU A 104 -5.71 -5.36 1.00
N ASN A 105 -5.22 -5.13 2.22
CA ASN A 105 -6.01 -5.38 3.43
C ASN A 105 -7.15 -4.38 3.57
N ILE A 106 -6.97 -3.12 3.14
CA ILE A 106 -8.05 -2.13 3.06
C ILE A 106 -9.07 -2.57 2.01
N VAL A 107 -8.62 -3.08 0.86
CA VAL A 107 -9.49 -3.63 -0.20
C VAL A 107 -10.37 -4.75 0.34
N LEU A 108 -9.81 -5.71 1.08
CA LEU A 108 -10.58 -6.78 1.72
C LEU A 108 -11.64 -6.27 2.68
N MET A 109 -11.35 -5.19 3.41
CA MET A 109 -12.27 -4.66 4.41
C MET A 109 -13.40 -3.84 3.79
N GLU A 110 -13.09 -3.03 2.77
CA GLU A 110 -13.98 -1.98 2.27
C GLU A 110 -14.57 -2.29 0.88
N HIS A 111 -13.85 -2.98 -0.02
CA HIS A 111 -14.24 -3.11 -1.42
C HIS A 111 -15.38 -4.12 -1.61
N GLY A 112 -16.52 -3.67 -2.14
CA GLY A 112 -17.75 -4.48 -2.24
C GLY A 112 -17.59 -5.79 -3.03
N TYR A 113 -16.82 -5.77 -4.12
CA TYR A 113 -16.54 -6.96 -4.94
C TYR A 113 -15.67 -8.03 -4.26
N PHE A 114 -15.08 -7.73 -3.10
CA PHE A 114 -14.21 -8.63 -2.33
C PHE A 114 -14.91 -9.25 -1.10
N GLN A 115 -16.20 -8.97 -0.89
CA GLN A 115 -16.94 -9.52 0.26
C GLN A 115 -17.00 -11.06 0.25
N GLU A 116 -17.17 -11.68 -0.92
CA GLU A 116 -17.13 -13.15 -1.03
C GLU A 116 -15.76 -13.73 -0.60
N LEU A 117 -14.66 -13.08 -0.98
CA LEU A 117 -13.32 -13.47 -0.52
C LEU A 117 -13.21 -13.34 1.00
N LYS A 118 -13.70 -12.23 1.58
CA LYS A 118 -13.72 -12.03 3.03
C LYS A 118 -14.48 -13.15 3.75
N THR A 119 -15.64 -13.55 3.24
CA THR A 119 -16.40 -14.70 3.79
C THR A 119 -15.65 -16.02 3.65
N LYS A 120 -14.97 -16.26 2.52
CA LYS A 120 -14.13 -17.46 2.34
C LYS A 120 -12.96 -17.47 3.34
N LEU A 121 -12.30 -16.34 3.53
CA LEU A 121 -11.22 -16.18 4.51
C LEU A 121 -11.71 -16.38 5.95
N GLU A 122 -12.89 -15.88 6.30
CA GLU A 122 -13.47 -16.09 7.64
C GLU A 122 -13.70 -17.57 7.94
N LYS A 123 -14.35 -18.28 7.02
CA LYS A 123 -14.57 -19.73 7.16
C LYS A 123 -13.26 -20.49 7.28
N TYR A 124 -12.28 -20.12 6.45
CA TYR A 124 -10.97 -20.75 6.46
C TYR A 124 -10.24 -20.47 7.79
N TYR A 125 -10.21 -19.22 8.25
CA TYR A 125 -9.65 -18.80 9.53
C TYR A 125 -10.28 -19.57 10.69
N GLU A 126 -11.60 -19.62 10.78
CA GLU A 126 -12.28 -20.33 11.87
C GLU A 126 -11.98 -21.84 11.89
N SER A 127 -11.83 -22.46 10.72
CA SER A 127 -11.48 -23.89 10.62
C SER A 127 -10.02 -24.20 11.00
N GLU A 128 -9.14 -23.20 10.99
CA GLU A 128 -7.69 -23.36 11.15
C GLU A 128 -7.09 -22.56 12.33
N LYS A 129 -7.91 -21.79 13.07
CA LYS A 129 -7.44 -20.89 14.13
C LYS A 129 -6.61 -21.60 15.22
N ASP A 130 -7.04 -22.80 15.61
CA ASP A 130 -6.36 -23.60 16.65
C ASP A 130 -5.12 -24.33 16.12
N LYS A 131 -4.89 -24.30 14.80
CA LYS A 131 -3.75 -24.94 14.12
C LYS A 131 -2.64 -23.95 13.78
N GLY A 132 -2.71 -22.72 14.30
CA GLY A 132 -1.68 -21.70 14.08
C GLY A 132 -1.73 -21.08 12.68
N ILE A 133 -2.93 -20.89 12.12
CA ILE A 133 -3.12 -20.30 10.78
C ILE A 133 -2.37 -18.98 10.58
N ASN A 134 -2.24 -18.16 11.63
CA ASN A 134 -1.55 -16.88 11.58
C ASN A 134 -0.04 -17.01 11.28
N LEU A 135 0.54 -18.21 11.38
CA LEU A 135 1.96 -18.47 11.10
C LEU A 135 2.19 -19.12 9.72
N ILE A 136 1.13 -19.27 8.92
CA ILE A 136 1.17 -19.91 7.61
C ILE A 136 0.76 -18.88 6.56
N LYS A 137 1.57 -18.76 5.50
CA LYS A 137 1.16 -18.00 4.32
C LYS A 137 0.07 -18.75 3.58
N ILE A 138 -0.93 -18.02 3.12
CA ILE A 138 -1.98 -18.54 2.26
C ILE A 138 -1.87 -17.89 0.89
N ARG A 139 -2.35 -18.59 -0.14
CA ARG A 139 -2.39 -18.09 -1.52
C ARG A 139 -3.75 -18.37 -2.14
N GLY A 140 -4.10 -17.59 -3.16
CA GLY A 140 -5.21 -17.93 -4.02
C GLY A 140 -4.85 -19.10 -4.93
N ASN A 141 -5.84 -19.89 -5.28
CA ASN A 141 -5.72 -20.86 -6.35
C ASN A 141 -6.96 -20.76 -7.25
N ILE A 142 -6.70 -20.67 -8.54
CA ILE A 142 -7.70 -20.54 -9.59
C ILE A 142 -7.57 -21.79 -10.45
N ASN A 143 -8.66 -22.54 -10.60
CA ASN A 143 -8.64 -23.70 -11.47
C ASN A 143 -8.46 -23.31 -12.96
N ASP A 144 -8.11 -24.28 -13.81
CA ASP A 144 -7.84 -24.02 -15.24
C ASP A 144 -9.02 -23.35 -15.97
N LYS A 145 -10.25 -23.64 -15.52
CA LYS A 145 -11.48 -23.06 -16.06
C LYS A 145 -11.77 -21.63 -15.56
N ARG A 146 -11.02 -21.17 -14.55
CA ARG A 146 -11.16 -19.87 -13.88
C ARG A 146 -12.56 -19.58 -13.34
N ASP A 147 -13.30 -20.62 -12.98
CA ASP A 147 -14.65 -20.53 -12.42
C ASP A 147 -14.69 -20.85 -10.92
N VAL A 148 -13.59 -21.41 -10.37
CA VAL A 148 -13.46 -21.70 -8.94
C VAL A 148 -12.22 -21.02 -8.37
N TYR A 149 -12.43 -20.34 -7.23
CA TYR A 149 -11.39 -19.78 -6.39
C TYR A 149 -11.34 -20.49 -5.03
N SER A 150 -10.17 -21.01 -4.67
CA SER A 150 -9.87 -21.64 -3.37
C SER A 150 -8.67 -20.98 -2.68
N LEU A 151 -8.53 -21.28 -1.39
CA LEU A 151 -7.42 -20.84 -0.55
C LEU A 151 -6.56 -22.03 -0.20
N ASP A 152 -5.27 -21.95 -0.48
CA ASP A 152 -4.32 -23.02 -0.20
C ASP A 152 -3.24 -22.56 0.78
N LYS A 153 -2.77 -23.50 1.60
CA LYS A 153 -1.57 -23.28 2.41
C LYS A 153 -0.34 -23.21 1.51
N SER A 154 0.54 -22.29 1.83
CA SER A 154 1.84 -22.11 1.20
C SER A 154 2.93 -22.34 2.26
N ASN A 155 3.94 -21.48 2.30
CA ASN A 155 5.07 -21.57 3.23
C ASN A 155 4.74 -21.04 4.63
N ASN A 156 5.50 -21.51 5.62
CA ASN A 156 5.48 -20.91 6.94
C ASN A 156 6.04 -19.48 6.90
N ILE A 157 5.50 -18.61 7.75
CA ILE A 157 6.04 -17.27 7.94
C ILE A 157 7.35 -17.35 8.71
N HIS A 158 8.33 -16.56 8.28
CA HIS A 158 9.64 -16.51 8.91
C HIS A 158 9.53 -16.19 10.41
N LYS A 159 10.33 -16.88 11.23
CA LYS A 159 10.26 -16.79 12.71
C LYS A 159 10.43 -15.38 13.24
N GLN A 160 11.16 -14.51 12.53
CA GLN A 160 11.37 -13.11 12.92
C GLN A 160 10.06 -12.33 13.08
N PHE A 161 8.99 -12.71 12.37
CA PHE A 161 7.71 -12.00 12.42
C PHE A 161 6.73 -12.59 13.44
N HIS A 162 7.09 -13.68 14.13
CA HIS A 162 6.16 -14.39 15.01
C HIS A 162 5.73 -13.55 16.21
N CYS A 163 6.61 -12.71 16.75
CA CYS A 163 6.26 -11.81 17.86
C CYS A 163 5.21 -10.78 17.43
N TYR A 164 5.40 -10.12 16.28
CA TYR A 164 4.41 -9.20 15.70
C TYR A 164 3.06 -9.90 15.54
N ILE A 165 3.05 -11.06 14.89
CA ILE A 165 1.83 -11.82 14.61
C ILE A 165 1.08 -12.18 15.88
N LYS A 166 1.78 -12.74 16.89
CA LYS A 166 1.16 -13.13 18.17
C LYS A 166 0.55 -11.95 18.91
N ASN A 167 1.19 -10.79 18.84
CA ASN A 167 0.74 -9.60 19.56
C ASN A 167 -0.40 -8.87 18.84
N LYS A 168 -0.37 -8.83 17.51
CA LYS A 168 -1.27 -7.99 16.71
C LYS A 168 -2.44 -8.75 16.09
N ILE A 169 -2.30 -10.05 15.82
CA ILE A 169 -3.30 -10.87 15.13
C ILE A 169 -3.92 -11.87 16.11
N VAL A 170 -5.00 -11.45 16.75
CA VAL A 170 -5.65 -12.19 17.85
C VAL A 170 -7.05 -12.71 17.52
N ASN A 171 -7.64 -12.25 16.41
CA ASN A 171 -8.97 -12.63 15.93
C ASN A 171 -9.06 -12.43 14.41
N PHE A 172 -10.18 -12.82 13.81
CA PHE A 172 -10.39 -12.68 12.36
C PHE A 172 -10.30 -11.21 11.88
N GLN A 173 -10.81 -10.25 12.66
CA GLN A 173 -10.77 -8.84 12.27
C GLN A 173 -9.33 -8.32 12.17
N THR A 174 -8.49 -8.63 13.16
CA THR A 174 -7.07 -8.29 13.15
C THR A 174 -6.27 -9.11 12.14
N TYR A 175 -6.70 -10.34 11.85
CA TYR A 175 -6.14 -11.16 10.77
C TYR A 175 -6.33 -10.49 9.41
N ILE A 176 -7.55 -10.10 9.05
CA ILE A 176 -7.79 -9.39 7.78
C ILE A 176 -7.03 -8.06 7.74
N LYS A 177 -6.87 -7.37 8.86
CA LYS A 177 -6.23 -6.07 8.91
C LYS A 177 -4.70 -6.12 8.81
N TYR A 178 -4.05 -7.08 9.46
CA TYR A 178 -2.60 -7.08 9.71
C TYR A 178 -1.84 -8.31 9.19
N MET A 179 -2.51 -9.25 8.54
CA MET A 179 -1.85 -10.41 7.91
C MET A 179 -1.38 -10.10 6.48
N ASP A 180 -0.29 -10.74 6.07
CA ASP A 180 0.16 -10.79 4.67
C ASP A 180 -0.86 -11.51 3.78
N LEU A 181 -1.74 -10.72 3.15
CA LEU A 181 -2.81 -11.19 2.25
C LEU A 181 -2.70 -10.58 0.84
N LYS A 182 -1.58 -9.89 0.51
CA LYS A 182 -1.39 -9.17 -0.76
C LYS A 182 -1.70 -10.07 -1.97
N GLU A 183 -1.03 -11.20 -2.04
CA GLU A 183 -1.20 -12.18 -3.13
C GLU A 183 -2.60 -12.78 -3.18
N VAL A 184 -3.24 -13.04 -2.03
CA VAL A 184 -4.62 -13.55 -1.99
C VAL A 184 -5.60 -12.56 -2.62
N VAL A 185 -5.44 -11.28 -2.32
CA VAL A 185 -6.28 -10.21 -2.89
C VAL A 185 -5.99 -10.04 -4.36
N TYR A 186 -4.71 -10.04 -4.74
CA TYR A 186 -4.29 -9.96 -6.13
C TYR A 186 -4.86 -11.11 -6.97
N ASP A 187 -4.65 -12.37 -6.56
CA ASP A 187 -5.17 -13.56 -7.24
C ASP A 187 -6.70 -13.51 -7.39
N TYR A 188 -7.39 -13.10 -6.33
CA TYR A 188 -8.84 -12.96 -6.37
C TYR A 188 -9.30 -11.86 -7.32
N SER A 189 -8.56 -10.75 -7.41
CA SER A 189 -8.83 -9.68 -8.37
C SER A 189 -8.75 -10.21 -9.81
N ILE A 190 -7.76 -11.05 -10.10
CA ILE A 190 -7.58 -11.72 -11.39
C ILE A 190 -8.77 -12.64 -11.64
N PHE A 191 -9.08 -13.55 -10.71
CA PHE A 191 -10.24 -14.44 -10.81
C PHE A 191 -11.54 -13.69 -11.13
N ARG A 192 -11.85 -12.63 -10.37
CA ARG A 192 -13.07 -11.85 -10.56
C ARG A 192 -13.08 -11.10 -11.88
N SER A 193 -11.94 -10.59 -12.35
CA SER A 193 -11.85 -9.89 -13.63
C SER A 193 -12.19 -10.77 -14.85
N TYR A 194 -12.09 -12.10 -14.72
CA TYR A 194 -12.49 -13.07 -15.76
C TYR A 194 -13.87 -13.71 -15.54
N SER A 195 -14.54 -13.42 -14.42
CA SER A 195 -15.82 -14.06 -14.08
C SER A 195 -16.92 -13.72 -15.08
N ASN A 196 -17.61 -14.73 -15.62
CA ASN A 196 -18.72 -14.52 -16.56
C ASN A 196 -19.96 -13.86 -15.93
N ASN A 197 -20.03 -13.84 -14.59
CA ASN A 197 -21.15 -13.29 -13.85
C ASN A 197 -21.01 -11.78 -13.57
N LEU A 198 -19.94 -11.14 -14.04
CA LEU A 198 -19.72 -9.70 -13.90
C LEU A 198 -19.80 -9.00 -15.26
N SER A 199 -20.39 -7.80 -15.24
CA SER A 199 -20.38 -6.91 -16.39
C SER A 199 -18.96 -6.37 -16.67
N ARG A 200 -18.79 -5.72 -17.82
CA ARG A 200 -17.48 -5.16 -18.22
C ARG A 200 -16.94 -4.14 -17.22
N ASP A 201 -17.80 -3.30 -16.67
CA ASP A 201 -17.39 -2.25 -15.74
C ASP A 201 -16.98 -2.84 -14.39
N GLU A 202 -17.71 -3.84 -13.91
CA GLU A 202 -17.40 -4.54 -12.66
C GLU A 202 -16.09 -5.34 -12.75
N LYS A 203 -15.83 -5.96 -13.92
CA LYS A 203 -14.53 -6.59 -14.21
C LYS A 203 -13.39 -5.57 -14.18
N ASN A 204 -13.61 -4.38 -14.72
CA ASN A 204 -12.64 -3.30 -14.67
C ASN A 204 -12.40 -2.80 -13.24
N GLU A 205 -13.44 -2.71 -12.40
CA GLU A 205 -13.28 -2.37 -10.98
C GLU A 205 -12.45 -3.44 -10.25
N CYS A 206 -12.70 -4.72 -10.51
CA CYS A 206 -11.87 -5.80 -9.94
C CYS A 206 -10.41 -5.72 -10.44
N LYS A 207 -10.19 -5.45 -11.74
CA LYS A 207 -8.83 -5.33 -12.31
C LYS A 207 -8.05 -4.14 -11.75
N LYS A 208 -8.75 -3.05 -11.40
CA LYS A 208 -8.18 -1.80 -10.90
C LYS A 208 -8.50 -1.59 -9.41
N TYR A 209 -8.60 -2.68 -8.65
CA TYR A 209 -9.16 -2.70 -7.30
C TYR A 209 -8.53 -1.67 -6.34
N ILE A 210 -7.23 -1.36 -6.48
CA ILE A 210 -6.56 -0.30 -5.71
C ILE A 210 -7.05 1.08 -6.15
N GLU A 211 -7.01 1.37 -7.46
CA GLU A 211 -7.40 2.67 -8.01
C GLU A 211 -8.88 2.99 -7.71
N THR A 212 -9.74 1.97 -7.68
CA THR A 212 -11.18 2.11 -7.42
C THR A 212 -11.55 2.07 -5.94
N LEU A 213 -10.62 1.69 -5.06
CA LEU A 213 -10.85 1.50 -3.62
C LEU A 213 -11.51 2.72 -2.96
N PHE A 214 -11.10 3.93 -3.34
CA PHE A 214 -11.63 5.17 -2.76
C PHE A 214 -13.17 5.29 -2.86
N LYS A 215 -13.79 4.70 -3.89
CA LYS A 215 -15.25 4.68 -4.05
C LYS A 215 -15.95 3.89 -2.94
N HIS A 216 -15.24 2.93 -2.34
CA HIS A 216 -15.76 1.99 -1.35
C HIS A 216 -15.45 2.39 0.09
N ILE A 217 -14.46 3.27 0.32
CA ILE A 217 -14.09 3.72 1.65
C ILE A 217 -15.20 4.57 2.27
N LYS A 218 -15.66 4.16 3.44
CA LYS A 218 -16.61 4.94 4.23
C LYS A 218 -16.00 6.27 4.69
N ASP A 219 -16.80 7.33 4.66
CA ASP A 219 -16.45 8.71 5.04
C ASP A 219 -15.39 9.40 4.17
N LYS A 220 -14.67 8.66 3.30
CA LYS A 220 -13.64 9.19 2.37
C LYS A 220 -12.56 10.05 3.05
N LYS A 221 -12.16 9.67 4.28
CA LYS A 221 -11.17 10.39 5.07
C LYS A 221 -9.87 9.63 5.21
N LEU A 222 -8.75 10.35 5.09
CA LEU A 222 -7.42 9.79 5.22
C LEU A 222 -7.18 9.22 6.63
N SER A 223 -7.81 9.83 7.65
CA SER A 223 -7.73 9.39 9.06
C SER A 223 -8.20 7.95 9.32
N LYS A 224 -8.95 7.34 8.38
CA LYS A 224 -9.36 5.94 8.50
C LYS A 224 -8.23 4.95 8.18
N LEU A 225 -7.18 5.42 7.51
CA LEU A 225 -6.09 4.58 7.04
C LEU A 225 -4.93 4.48 8.03
N PHE A 226 -4.94 5.30 9.08
CA PHE A 226 -3.81 5.46 9.99
C PHE A 226 -4.25 5.25 11.44
N SER A 227 -3.29 4.90 12.31
CA SER A 227 -3.52 4.95 13.74
C SER A 227 -3.75 6.41 14.14
N LYS A 228 -4.46 6.63 15.26
CA LYS A 228 -4.75 7.98 15.75
C LYS A 228 -3.46 8.82 15.87
N LYS A 229 -2.42 8.24 16.47
CA LYS A 229 -1.11 8.89 16.67
C LYS A 229 -0.43 9.22 15.34
N GLU A 230 -0.44 8.28 14.40
CA GLU A 230 0.22 8.46 13.11
C GLU A 230 -0.49 9.53 12.27
N TYR A 231 -1.82 9.52 12.28
CA TYR A 231 -2.62 10.54 11.61
C TYR A 231 -2.45 11.93 12.23
N GLU A 232 -2.40 12.03 13.55
CA GLU A 232 -2.16 13.31 14.23
C GLU A 232 -0.83 13.92 13.80
N SER A 233 0.24 13.12 13.72
CA SER A 233 1.55 13.56 13.22
C SER A 233 1.49 13.97 11.74
N LEU A 234 0.92 13.14 10.88
CA LEU A 234 0.77 13.45 9.45
C LEU A 234 -0.01 14.76 9.24
N SER A 235 -1.12 14.92 9.97
CA SER A 235 -1.99 16.10 9.85
C SER A 235 -1.32 17.41 10.25
N LYS A 236 -0.27 17.37 11.09
CA LYS A 236 0.50 18.56 11.43
C LYS A 236 1.34 19.01 10.24
N ILE A 237 1.99 18.08 9.55
CA ILE A 237 2.79 18.37 8.35
C ILE A 237 1.88 18.90 7.24
N LEU A 238 0.74 18.24 6.99
CA LEU A 238 -0.19 18.64 5.93
C LEU A 238 -0.83 20.03 6.11
N LYS A 239 -0.83 20.57 7.34
CA LYS A 239 -1.38 21.90 7.70
C LYS A 239 -0.33 23.02 7.76
N GLN A 240 0.96 22.68 7.64
CA GLN A 240 2.04 23.67 7.64
C GLN A 240 2.15 24.44 6.32
N VAL A 241 1.39 24.02 5.30
CA VAL A 241 1.29 24.62 3.96
C VAL A 241 -0.04 25.31 3.79
#